data_AF-A0A183F419-F1
#
_entry.id   AF-A0A183F419-F1
#
_cell.length_a   1.000
_cell.length_b   1.000
_cell.length_c   1.000
_cell.angle_alpha   90.00
_cell.angle_beta   90.00
_cell.angle_gamma   90.00
#
_symmetry.space_group_name_H-M   'P 1'
#
loop_
_entity.id
_entity.type
_entity.pdbx_description
1 polymer ?
#
loop_
_entity_poly.entity_id
_entity_poly.type
_entity_poly.pdbx_seq_one_letter_code
_entity_poly.pdbx_strand_id
1 'polypeptide(L)'
;MSPAFIFLWIPLQLDYLTGFGNEFATADSRVPDALPVGKNSPQKCPHGLYAEQLSGTAFTAPRAANKRSWLYRIRPSVVHKPFEKVSVENFTNNFAGIEATPNQYRWHPFPLPKKEGVDFIQGLYTVCGGGDVVSRTGLAIHQYSCNASMTGKAVYNSDGDFLIGSHLTVLILSLSSILFDVCTPLEPLYRSRK
;
A
#
# COMPACT_ATOMS: atom_id res chain seq x y z
N MET A 1 -17.75 -7.63 -40.28
CA MET A 1 -18.37 -7.76 -38.95
C MET A 1 -17.26 -8.18 -37.98
N SER A 2 -16.75 -7.22 -37.20
CA SER A 2 -15.67 -7.47 -36.23
C SER A 2 -16.26 -8.09 -34.96
N PRO A 3 -15.67 -9.15 -34.37
CA PRO A 3 -16.18 -9.72 -33.13
C PRO A 3 -15.92 -8.72 -32.00
N ALA A 4 -16.99 -8.33 -31.31
CA ALA A 4 -16.90 -7.53 -30.09
C ALA A 4 -16.12 -8.34 -29.05
N PHE A 5 -14.93 -7.86 -28.68
CA PHE A 5 -14.24 -8.30 -27.47
C PHE A 5 -15.09 -7.89 -26.28
N ILE A 6 -15.89 -8.82 -25.77
CA ILE A 6 -16.57 -8.66 -24.48
C ILE A 6 -15.46 -8.72 -23.42
N PHE A 7 -15.02 -7.56 -22.95
CA PHE A 7 -14.28 -7.44 -21.70
C PHE A 7 -15.23 -7.91 -20.59
N LEU A 8 -15.16 -9.19 -20.23
CA LEU A 8 -15.80 -9.72 -19.04
C LEU A 8 -15.11 -9.09 -17.83
N TRP A 9 -15.67 -7.98 -17.36
CA TRP A 9 -15.36 -7.41 -16.06
C TRP A 9 -15.95 -8.37 -15.02
N ILE A 10 -15.18 -9.36 -14.59
CA ILE A 10 -15.53 -10.16 -13.42
C ILE A 10 -15.15 -9.28 -12.23
N PRO A 11 -16.12 -8.71 -11.47
CA PRO A 11 -15.77 -8.00 -10.26
C PRO A 11 -15.13 -9.00 -9.29
N LEU A 12 -13.89 -8.73 -8.90
CA LEU A 12 -13.22 -9.48 -7.86
C LEU A 12 -13.94 -9.15 -6.54
N GLN A 13 -14.81 -10.02 -6.06
CA GLN A 13 -15.49 -9.80 -4.78
C GLN A 13 -14.53 -10.15 -3.65
N LEU A 14 -14.12 -9.14 -2.89
CA LEU A 14 -13.20 -9.27 -1.76
C LEU A 14 -13.96 -9.35 -0.44
N ASP A 15 -13.54 -10.27 0.42
CA ASP A 15 -14.03 -10.37 1.79
C ASP A 15 -13.12 -9.57 2.73
N TYR A 16 -13.73 -8.81 3.64
CA TYR A 16 -13.04 -7.89 4.53
C TYR A 16 -13.25 -8.23 6.00
N LEU A 17 -12.18 -8.09 6.79
CA LEU A 17 -12.27 -8.03 8.25
C LEU A 17 -12.53 -6.59 8.69
N THR A 18 -13.48 -6.38 9.59
CA THR A 18 -13.93 -5.04 9.99
C THR A 18 -13.60 -4.74 11.45
N GLY A 19 -13.33 -3.45 11.73
CA GLY A 19 -13.00 -2.95 13.06
C GLY A 19 -11.60 -2.32 13.13
N PHE A 20 -11.56 -0.98 13.20
CA PHE A 20 -10.31 -0.22 13.27
C PHE A 20 -9.55 -0.51 14.57
N GLY A 21 -8.26 -0.85 14.44
CA GLY A 21 -7.38 -1.11 15.59
C GLY A 21 -7.56 -2.47 16.25
N ASN A 22 -8.34 -3.38 15.67
CA ASN A 22 -8.53 -4.73 16.17
C ASN A 22 -7.28 -5.61 16.03
N GLU A 23 -7.20 -6.63 16.88
CA GLU A 23 -6.25 -7.74 16.79
C GLU A 23 -6.87 -8.84 15.92
N PHE A 24 -6.53 -8.84 14.63
CA PHE A 24 -7.07 -9.81 13.68
C PHE A 24 -6.23 -11.09 13.61
N ALA A 25 -6.89 -12.19 13.28
CA ALA A 25 -6.27 -13.44 12.90
C ALA A 25 -6.89 -13.90 11.58
N THR A 26 -6.05 -14.12 10.56
CA THR A 26 -6.48 -14.58 9.24
C THR A 26 -5.45 -15.52 8.65
N ALA A 27 -5.93 -16.47 7.87
CA ALA A 27 -5.14 -17.42 7.11
C ALA A 27 -5.83 -17.67 5.77
N ASP A 28 -5.04 -18.10 4.78
CA ASP A 28 -5.59 -18.54 3.49
C ASP A 28 -6.49 -19.76 3.70
N SER A 29 -7.73 -19.70 3.19
CA SER A 29 -8.70 -20.80 3.32
C SER A 29 -8.22 -22.09 2.66
N ARG A 30 -7.28 -22.01 1.72
CA ARG A 30 -6.65 -23.15 1.05
C ARG A 30 -5.57 -23.82 1.90
N VAL A 31 -5.13 -23.18 2.99
CA VAL A 31 -4.07 -23.65 3.89
C VAL A 31 -4.62 -23.67 5.32
N PRO A 32 -5.43 -24.69 5.68
CA PRO A 32 -5.98 -24.80 7.03
C PRO A 32 -4.84 -24.90 8.06
N ASP A 33 -5.10 -24.43 9.27
CA ASP A 33 -4.19 -24.52 10.41
C ASP A 33 -2.82 -23.82 10.22
N ALA A 34 -2.75 -22.82 9.33
CA ALA A 34 -1.52 -22.07 9.10
C ALA A 34 -1.06 -21.24 10.31
N LEU A 35 -1.99 -20.84 11.19
CA LEU A 35 -1.69 -20.06 12.39
C LEU A 35 -1.33 -20.99 13.56
N PRO A 36 -0.16 -20.82 14.20
CA PRO A 36 0.16 -21.55 15.43
C PRO A 36 -0.81 -21.20 16.57
N VAL A 37 -1.21 -22.22 17.32
CA VAL A 37 -2.12 -22.07 18.45
C VAL A 37 -1.34 -21.82 19.75
N GLY A 38 -1.74 -20.78 20.50
CA GLY A 38 -1.25 -20.49 21.85
C GLY A 38 0.17 -19.91 21.94
N LYS A 39 0.87 -19.68 20.81
CA LYS A 39 2.21 -19.09 20.78
C LYS A 39 2.49 -18.45 19.42
N ASN A 40 3.40 -17.47 19.37
CA ASN A 40 3.77 -16.80 18.12
C ASN A 40 5.00 -17.41 17.41
N SER A 41 5.89 -18.05 18.16
CA SER A 41 7.18 -18.54 17.64
C SER A 41 7.40 -20.01 18.05
N PRO A 42 6.64 -20.96 17.47
CA PRO A 42 6.90 -22.37 17.68
C PRO A 42 8.26 -22.77 17.06
N GLN A 43 8.90 -23.79 17.64
CA GLN A 43 10.15 -24.34 17.07
C GLN A 43 9.95 -24.83 15.62
N LYS A 44 8.78 -25.40 15.33
CA LYS A 44 8.34 -25.79 13.99
C LYS A 44 7.00 -25.13 13.73
N CYS A 45 6.95 -24.17 12.80
CA CYS A 45 5.68 -23.57 12.40
C CYS A 45 4.87 -24.57 11.55
N PRO A 46 3.53 -24.46 11.57
CA PRO A 46 2.67 -25.19 10.63
C PRO A 46 3.15 -25.02 9.19
N HIS A 47 3.02 -26.08 8.39
CA HIS A 47 3.41 -26.13 6.98
C HIS A 47 4.88 -25.76 6.70
N GLY A 48 5.75 -25.79 7.71
CA GLY A 48 7.15 -25.38 7.56
C GLY A 48 7.32 -23.89 7.25
N LEU A 49 6.34 -23.06 7.58
CA LEU A 49 6.39 -21.61 7.40
C LEU A 49 7.45 -20.96 8.30
N TYR A 50 7.82 -19.72 7.99
CA TYR A 50 8.65 -18.87 8.82
C TYR A 50 7.77 -17.89 9.59
N ALA A 51 7.95 -17.82 10.92
CA ALA A 51 7.34 -16.79 11.75
C ALA A 51 8.18 -15.50 11.66
N GLU A 52 7.55 -14.41 11.23
CA GLU A 52 8.17 -13.09 11.08
C GLU A 52 7.30 -12.04 11.76
N GLN A 53 7.90 -11.19 12.60
CA GLN A 53 7.18 -10.09 13.25
C GLN A 53 7.44 -8.78 12.49
N LEU A 54 6.37 -8.12 12.07
CA LEU A 54 6.41 -6.74 11.59
C LEU A 54 6.03 -5.82 12.75
N SER A 55 6.98 -5.00 13.20
CA SER A 55 6.76 -4.06 14.31
C SER A 55 6.56 -2.64 13.76
N GLY A 56 5.38 -2.07 13.97
CA GLY A 56 5.05 -0.70 13.54
C GLY A 56 5.35 0.36 14.61
N THR A 57 5.55 -0.05 15.87
CA THR A 57 5.88 0.85 16.98
C THR A 57 6.99 0.30 17.85
N ALA A 58 7.52 1.13 18.75
CA ALA A 58 8.45 0.68 19.78
C ALA A 58 7.85 -0.44 20.65
N PHE A 59 8.67 -1.39 21.07
CA PHE A 59 8.23 -2.53 21.90
C PHE A 59 7.61 -2.10 23.23
N THR A 60 8.09 -1.00 23.80
CA THR A 60 7.63 -0.42 25.08
C THR A 60 6.44 0.51 24.93
N ALA A 61 5.89 0.67 23.71
CA ALA A 61 4.71 1.50 23.50
C ALA A 61 3.53 0.98 24.35
N PRO A 62 2.72 1.86 24.96
CA PRO A 62 1.52 1.48 25.69
C PRO A 62 0.61 0.59 24.84
N ARG A 63 -0.09 -0.37 25.45
CA ARG A 63 -0.88 -1.38 24.72
C ARG A 63 -1.82 -0.79 23.66
N ALA A 64 -2.48 0.34 23.95
CA ALA A 64 -3.39 0.99 23.01
C ALA A 64 -2.68 1.51 21.74
N ALA A 65 -1.43 1.94 21.87
CA ALA A 65 -0.61 2.47 20.80
C ALA A 65 0.29 1.40 20.15
N ASN A 66 0.54 0.29 20.81
CA ASN A 66 1.45 -0.75 20.33
C ASN A 66 0.89 -1.44 19.07
N LYS A 67 1.59 -1.34 17.94
CA LYS A 67 1.20 -1.95 16.66
C LYS A 67 2.25 -2.98 16.23
N ARG A 68 1.80 -4.21 16.04
CA ARG A 68 2.61 -5.32 15.53
C ARG A 68 1.74 -6.34 14.83
N SER A 69 2.32 -7.03 13.86
CA SER A 69 1.70 -8.17 13.19
C SER A 69 2.67 -9.34 13.13
N TRP A 70 2.15 -10.55 13.25
CA TRP A 70 2.91 -11.79 13.01
C TRP A 70 2.51 -12.36 11.66
N LEU A 71 3.50 -12.61 10.82
CA LEU A 71 3.36 -13.15 9.48
C LEU A 71 3.96 -14.56 9.46
N TYR A 72 3.17 -15.54 8.99
CA TYR A 72 3.64 -16.91 8.79
C TYR A 72 3.77 -17.15 7.28
N ARG A 73 5.00 -17.09 6.77
CA ARG A 73 5.28 -16.96 5.33
C ARG A 73 6.23 -18.01 4.79
N ILE A 74 6.12 -18.31 3.49
CA ILE A 74 6.91 -19.36 2.80
C ILE A 74 8.41 -19.01 2.78
N ARG A 75 8.75 -17.75 2.53
CA ARG A 75 10.13 -17.24 2.56
C ARG A 75 10.19 -15.99 3.42
N PRO A 76 11.18 -15.84 4.32
CA PRO A 76 11.31 -14.65 5.14
C PRO A 76 11.75 -13.44 4.29
N SER A 77 11.42 -12.23 4.75
CA SER A 77 11.69 -10.98 4.04
C SER A 77 13.18 -10.73 3.80
N VAL A 78 14.06 -11.30 4.64
CA VAL A 78 15.52 -11.15 4.55
C VAL A 78 16.12 -11.78 3.29
N VAL A 79 15.39 -12.67 2.59
CA VAL A 79 15.87 -13.32 1.37
C VAL A 79 15.74 -12.36 0.18
N HIS A 80 16.65 -11.39 0.09
CA HIS A 80 16.75 -10.46 -1.02
C HIS A 80 18.22 -10.15 -1.37
N LYS A 81 18.45 -9.61 -2.57
CA LYS A 81 19.76 -9.07 -2.96
C LYS A 81 19.97 -7.70 -2.32
N PRO A 82 21.22 -7.23 -2.17
CA PRO A 82 21.50 -5.86 -1.72
C PRO A 82 20.69 -4.83 -2.52
N PHE A 83 20.19 -3.80 -1.83
CA PHE A 83 19.44 -2.72 -2.47
C PHE A 83 20.38 -1.85 -3.33
N GLU A 84 19.89 -1.48 -4.50
CA GLU A 84 20.54 -0.54 -5.40
C GLU A 84 19.73 0.75 -5.49
N LYS A 85 20.43 1.89 -5.59
CA LYS A 85 19.78 3.19 -5.71
C LYS A 85 19.11 3.30 -7.08
N VAL A 86 17.83 3.63 -7.08
CA VAL A 86 17.05 3.93 -8.30
C VAL A 86 16.84 5.44 -8.39
N SER A 87 17.01 6.01 -9.58
CA SER A 87 16.68 7.42 -9.83
C SER A 87 15.18 7.61 -9.98
N VAL A 88 14.62 8.53 -9.20
CA VAL A 88 13.21 8.94 -9.31
C VAL A 88 13.21 10.46 -9.47
N GLU A 89 12.82 10.95 -10.65
CA GLU A 89 12.98 12.37 -11.00
C GLU A 89 12.03 13.28 -10.22
N ASN A 90 10.79 12.82 -9.98
CA ASN A 90 9.73 13.66 -9.44
C ASN A 90 9.45 13.40 -7.94
N PHE A 91 10.29 12.61 -7.29
CA PHE A 91 10.18 12.29 -5.87
C PHE A 91 11.26 13.03 -5.08
N THR A 92 10.87 13.96 -4.22
CA THR A 92 11.80 14.82 -3.49
C THR A 92 11.32 15.07 -2.08
N ASN A 93 12.28 15.20 -1.16
CA ASN A 93 12.08 15.67 0.21
C ASN A 93 12.80 17.01 0.48
N ASN A 94 13.43 17.61 -0.55
CA ASN A 94 14.14 18.87 -0.40
C ASN A 94 13.16 20.06 -0.52
N PHE A 95 12.45 20.34 0.57
CA PHE A 95 11.52 21.47 0.64
C PHE A 95 12.20 22.80 0.95
N ALA A 96 13.37 22.77 1.59
CA ALA A 96 14.14 23.97 1.95
C ALA A 96 14.81 24.65 0.74
N GLY A 97 15.02 23.92 -0.36
CA GLY A 97 15.61 24.45 -1.59
C GLY A 97 14.65 25.28 -2.46
N ILE A 98 13.39 25.43 -2.05
CA ILE A 98 12.35 26.15 -2.81
C ILE A 98 12.03 27.46 -2.08
N GLU A 99 11.92 28.56 -2.82
CA GLU A 99 11.55 29.86 -2.26
C GLU A 99 10.13 29.80 -1.68
N ALA A 100 10.00 30.17 -0.41
CA ALA A 100 8.70 30.18 0.26
C ALA A 100 7.86 31.34 -0.25
N THR A 101 6.60 31.07 -0.61
CA THR A 101 5.63 32.10 -0.95
C THR A 101 4.35 31.94 -0.14
N PRO A 102 3.76 33.03 0.36
CA PRO A 102 2.47 33.01 1.06
C PRO A 102 1.28 32.96 0.10
N ASN A 103 1.51 33.06 -1.22
CA ASN A 103 0.42 33.12 -2.19
C ASN A 103 -0.32 31.79 -2.29
N GLN A 104 -1.63 31.86 -2.45
CA GLN A 104 -2.46 30.66 -2.61
C GLN A 104 -2.17 29.99 -3.96
N TYR A 105 -1.84 28.70 -3.92
CA TYR A 105 -1.73 27.87 -5.12
C TYR A 105 -3.04 27.15 -5.45
N ARG A 106 -3.25 26.95 -6.74
CA ARG A 106 -4.29 26.08 -7.30
C ARG A 106 -3.71 25.37 -8.52
N TRP A 107 -3.89 24.06 -8.58
CA TRP A 107 -3.50 23.24 -9.71
C TRP A 107 -4.71 22.85 -10.54
N HIS A 108 -4.57 22.86 -11.86
CA HIS A 108 -5.46 22.11 -12.73
C HIS A 108 -5.29 20.60 -12.47
N PRO A 109 -6.26 19.75 -12.86
CA PRO A 109 -6.09 18.32 -12.83
C PRO A 109 -4.78 17.92 -13.51
N PHE A 110 -4.00 17.08 -12.83
CA PHE A 110 -2.72 16.69 -13.36
C PHE A 110 -2.87 15.78 -14.58
N PRO A 111 -1.98 15.90 -15.59
CA PRO A 111 -2.11 15.16 -16.82
C PRO A 111 -1.81 13.67 -16.60
N LEU A 112 -2.63 12.82 -17.22
CA LEU A 112 -2.33 11.39 -17.30
C LEU A 112 -1.08 11.16 -18.15
N PRO A 113 -0.26 10.13 -17.84
CA PRO A 113 0.93 9.82 -18.61
C PRO A 113 0.58 9.48 -20.06
N LYS A 114 1.18 10.23 -20.99
CA LYS A 114 1.07 9.98 -22.44
C LYS A 114 1.90 8.76 -22.89
N LYS A 115 3.00 8.49 -22.18
CA LYS A 115 3.88 7.36 -22.42
C LYS A 115 3.25 6.09 -21.82
N GLU A 116 3.22 5.00 -22.58
CA GLU A 116 2.77 3.70 -22.06
C GLU A 116 3.77 3.09 -21.07
N GLY A 117 3.28 2.27 -20.14
CA GLY A 117 4.12 1.52 -19.21
C GLY A 117 4.55 2.31 -17.97
N VAL A 118 3.82 3.38 -17.61
CA VAL A 118 4.10 4.18 -16.40
C VAL A 118 3.37 3.54 -15.21
N ASP A 119 4.14 2.94 -14.31
CA ASP A 119 3.60 2.32 -13.08
C ASP A 119 3.36 3.34 -11.94
N PHE A 120 2.77 2.89 -10.84
CA PHE A 120 2.42 3.75 -9.68
C PHE A 120 3.63 4.52 -9.12
N ILE A 121 4.81 3.90 -9.06
CA ILE A 121 6.01 4.51 -8.49
C ILE A 121 6.66 5.49 -9.48
N GLN A 122 6.71 5.10 -10.75
CA GLN A 122 7.20 5.99 -11.82
C GLN A 122 6.31 7.21 -12.01
N GLY A 123 5.00 7.04 -11.81
CA GLY A 123 4.00 8.08 -11.89
C GLY A 123 3.84 8.91 -10.61
N LEU A 124 4.61 8.65 -9.56
CA LEU A 124 4.53 9.35 -8.28
C LEU A 124 5.35 10.66 -8.34
N TYR A 125 4.74 11.77 -7.96
CA TYR A 125 5.42 13.05 -7.87
C TYR A 125 5.00 13.84 -6.64
N THR A 126 5.97 14.53 -6.05
CA THR A 126 5.78 15.29 -4.80
C THR A 126 5.27 16.69 -5.14
N VAL A 127 4.10 17.03 -4.61
CA VAL A 127 3.46 18.34 -4.82
C VAL A 127 3.97 19.34 -3.80
N CYS A 128 3.97 18.95 -2.53
CA CYS A 128 4.50 19.76 -1.44
C CYS A 128 4.83 18.86 -0.24
N GLY A 129 5.49 19.44 0.75
CA GLY A 129 5.74 18.79 2.02
C GLY A 129 6.44 19.74 2.97
N GLY A 130 6.71 19.24 4.17
CA GLY A 130 7.39 20.00 5.20
C GLY A 130 7.82 19.10 6.35
N GLY A 131 8.83 19.58 7.08
CA GLY A 131 9.50 18.84 8.13
C GLY A 131 10.84 18.26 7.67
N ASP A 132 11.35 17.31 8.45
CA ASP A 132 12.64 16.68 8.25
C ASP A 132 12.50 15.15 8.31
N VAL A 133 12.88 14.51 7.20
CA VAL A 133 12.80 13.05 7.04
C VAL A 133 13.78 12.34 7.98
N VAL A 134 14.93 12.96 8.28
CA VAL A 134 15.95 12.34 9.15
C VAL A 134 15.44 12.21 10.59
N SER A 135 14.80 13.25 11.11
CA SER A 135 14.14 13.21 12.42
C SER A 135 12.79 12.48 12.43
N ARG A 136 12.31 12.01 11.26
CA ARG A 136 10.99 11.39 11.07
C ARG A 136 9.84 12.29 11.55
N THR A 137 9.96 13.59 11.28
CA THR A 137 8.93 14.57 11.62
C THR A 137 8.52 15.33 10.38
N GLY A 138 7.24 15.26 10.02
CA GLY A 138 6.73 15.98 8.85
C GLY A 138 5.73 15.18 8.05
N LEU A 139 5.43 15.69 6.87
CA LEU A 139 4.56 15.05 5.89
C LEU A 139 4.96 15.48 4.48
N ALA A 140 4.62 14.64 3.50
CA ALA A 140 4.70 14.98 2.10
C ALA A 140 3.37 14.62 1.43
N ILE A 141 2.95 15.47 0.50
CA ILE A 141 1.79 15.26 -0.34
C ILE A 141 2.29 14.90 -1.72
N HIS A 142 1.98 13.68 -2.13
CA HIS A 142 2.28 13.18 -3.46
C HIS A 142 1.00 13.05 -4.24
N GLN A 143 1.10 13.29 -5.53
CA GLN A 143 0.08 12.92 -6.49
C GLN A 143 0.68 11.84 -7.39
N TYR A 144 -0.13 10.88 -7.79
CA TYR A 144 0.29 9.82 -8.70
C TYR A 144 -0.55 9.87 -9.99
N SER A 145 0.06 9.48 -11.10
CA SER A 145 -0.60 9.29 -12.39
C SER A 145 0.08 8.17 -13.16
N CYS A 146 -0.62 7.05 -13.32
CA CYS A 146 -0.08 5.80 -13.88
C CYS A 146 -1.05 5.19 -14.90
N ASN A 147 -0.53 4.38 -15.83
CA ASN A 147 -1.31 3.66 -16.84
C ASN A 147 -0.93 2.18 -16.98
N ALA A 148 -0.03 1.67 -16.13
CA ALA A 148 0.38 0.28 -16.12
C ALA A 148 0.44 -0.29 -14.69
N SER A 149 0.14 -1.59 -14.58
CA SER A 149 0.27 -2.34 -13.33
C SER A 149 1.75 -2.56 -12.96
N MET A 150 2.03 -2.64 -11.65
CA MET A 150 3.36 -3.00 -11.14
C MET A 150 3.62 -4.51 -11.27
N THR A 151 4.09 -4.96 -12.42
CA THR A 151 4.39 -6.38 -12.66
C THR A 151 5.78 -6.76 -12.14
N GLY A 152 5.85 -7.74 -11.23
CA GLY A 152 7.12 -8.23 -10.69
C GLY A 152 7.86 -7.22 -9.78
N LYS A 153 7.15 -6.20 -9.31
CA LYS A 153 7.66 -5.16 -8.42
C LYS A 153 6.75 -5.00 -7.21
N ALA A 154 7.32 -4.58 -6.09
CA ALA A 154 6.58 -4.17 -4.91
C ALA A 154 7.26 -2.92 -4.33
N VAL A 155 6.50 -2.15 -3.56
CA VAL A 155 7.01 -0.98 -2.83
C VAL A 155 6.70 -1.15 -1.35
N TYR A 156 7.60 -0.64 -0.51
CA TYR A 156 7.34 -0.39 0.91
C TYR A 156 7.90 0.99 1.26
N ASN A 157 7.32 1.62 2.28
CA ASN A 157 7.79 2.91 2.78
C ASN A 157 8.51 2.70 4.12
N SER A 158 9.77 3.14 4.21
CA SER A 158 10.57 3.08 5.43
C SER A 158 10.47 4.36 6.27
N ASP A 159 9.96 5.44 5.69
CA ASP A 159 9.96 6.77 6.29
C ASP A 159 8.66 7.07 7.06
N GLY A 160 7.55 6.42 6.70
CA GLY A 160 6.26 6.58 7.37
C GLY A 160 5.11 5.82 6.70
N ASP A 161 3.88 6.28 6.96
CA ASP A 161 2.66 5.68 6.44
C ASP A 161 2.14 6.42 5.20
N PHE A 162 1.51 5.67 4.27
CA PHE A 162 0.79 6.26 3.14
C PHE A 162 -0.71 6.27 3.40
N LEU A 163 -1.33 7.44 3.21
CA LEU A 163 -2.77 7.57 3.01
C LEU A 163 -3.02 7.76 1.51
N ILE A 164 -3.63 6.77 0.86
CA ILE A 164 -3.84 6.77 -0.59
C ILE A 164 -5.32 7.01 -0.89
N GLY A 165 -5.58 7.99 -1.75
CA GLY A 165 -6.91 8.22 -2.33
C GLY A 165 -6.87 8.09 -3.85
N SER A 166 -7.87 7.45 -4.43
CA SER A 166 -8.06 7.35 -5.88
C SER A 166 -9.15 8.32 -6.34
N HIS A 167 -8.98 8.92 -7.52
CA HIS A 167 -9.92 9.91 -8.07
C HIS A 167 -10.59 9.47 -9.38
N LEU A 168 -9.89 8.76 -10.26
CA LEU A 168 -10.40 8.42 -11.60
C LEU A 168 -10.83 6.96 -11.73
N THR A 169 -10.06 6.04 -11.16
CA THR A 169 -10.24 4.60 -11.34
C THR A 169 -9.93 3.84 -10.05
N VAL A 170 -10.40 2.60 -9.98
CA VAL A 170 -10.11 1.68 -8.89
C VAL A 170 -8.62 1.34 -8.87
N LEU A 171 -8.00 1.41 -7.69
CA LEU A 171 -6.64 0.94 -7.46
C LEU A 171 -6.70 -0.33 -6.61
N ILE A 172 -6.23 -1.45 -7.15
CA ILE A 172 -6.10 -2.70 -6.39
C ILE A 172 -4.69 -2.77 -5.80
N LEU A 173 -4.61 -2.88 -4.47
CA LEU A 173 -3.36 -2.93 -3.71
C LEU A 173 -3.16 -4.32 -3.13
N SER A 174 -2.09 -4.99 -3.56
CA SER A 174 -1.63 -6.25 -3.00
C SER A 174 -0.51 -5.99 -2.00
N LEU A 175 -0.80 -6.20 -0.71
CA LEU A 175 0.18 -6.20 0.38
C LEU A 175 0.66 -7.63 0.66
N SER A 176 1.71 -7.74 1.48
CA SER A 176 2.35 -9.01 1.84
C SER A 176 1.41 -10.10 2.36
N SER A 177 0.24 -9.72 2.88
CA SER A 177 -0.74 -10.63 3.48
C SER A 177 -2.20 -10.32 3.14
N ILE A 178 -2.47 -9.26 2.37
CA ILE A 178 -3.84 -8.74 2.16
C ILE A 178 -3.95 -8.15 0.75
N LEU A 179 -5.08 -8.38 0.09
CA LEU A 179 -5.49 -7.66 -1.11
C LEU A 179 -6.65 -6.73 -0.73
N PHE A 180 -6.61 -5.47 -1.13
CA PHE A 180 -7.74 -4.54 -0.96
C PHE A 180 -7.86 -3.61 -2.17
N ASP A 181 -9.07 -3.15 -2.44
CA ASP A 181 -9.38 -2.16 -3.46
C ASP A 181 -9.61 -0.78 -2.85
N VAL A 182 -9.13 0.26 -3.54
CA VAL A 182 -9.39 1.66 -3.22
C VAL A 182 -10.26 2.23 -4.34
N CYS A 183 -11.56 2.29 -4.09
CA CYS A 183 -12.58 2.84 -4.99
C CYS A 183 -12.88 4.30 -4.67
N THR A 184 -13.26 5.06 -5.70
CA THR A 184 -13.78 6.43 -5.56
C THR A 184 -15.18 6.40 -4.92
N PRO A 185 -15.56 7.39 -4.10
CA PRO A 185 -16.90 7.49 -3.53
C PRO A 185 -17.94 8.05 -4.52
N LEU A 186 -17.97 7.57 -5.77
CA LEU A 186 -18.89 8.07 -6.80
C LEU A 186 -19.82 7.03 -7.46
N GLU A 187 -19.89 5.79 -6.96
CA GLU A 187 -21.09 4.99 -7.21
C GLU A 187 -22.04 5.06 -6.01
N PRO A 188 -23.23 5.68 -6.14
CA PRO A 188 -24.28 5.51 -5.15
C PRO A 188 -24.72 4.06 -5.20
N LEU A 189 -24.27 3.27 -4.22
CA LEU A 189 -24.74 1.90 -4.00
C LEU A 189 -26.14 1.91 -3.39
N TYR A 190 -27.11 2.56 -4.07
CA TYR A 190 -28.53 2.39 -3.80
C TYR A 190 -29.04 1.20 -4.62
N ARG A 191 -28.63 0.00 -4.23
CA ARG A 191 -29.32 -1.22 -4.67
C ARG A 191 -30.30 -1.62 -3.57
N SER A 192 -31.48 -0.99 -3.63
CA SER A 192 -32.67 -1.41 -2.89
C SER A 192 -32.85 -2.91 -3.05
N ARG A 193 -32.68 -3.67 -1.96
CA ARG A 193 -33.18 -5.04 -1.89
C ARG A 193 -34.70 -4.98 -2.00
N LYS A 194 -35.26 -5.57 -3.05
CA LYS A 194 -36.51 -6.31 -2.95
C LYS A 194 -36.16 -7.77 -3.07
#